data_AF-A0A938JAS2-F1
#
_entry.id   AF-A0A938JAS2-F1
#
_cell.length_a   1.000
_cell.length_b   1.000
_cell.length_c   1.000
_cell.angle_alpha   90.00
_cell.angle_beta   90.00
_cell.angle_gamma   90.00
#
_symmetry.space_group_name_H-M   'P 1'
#
loop_
_entity.id
_entity.type
_entity.pdbx_description
1 polymer ?
#
loop_
_entity_poly.entity_id
_entity_poly.type
_entity_poly.pdbx_seq_one_letter_code
_entity_poly.pdbx_strand_id
1 'polypeptide(L)'
;MAAFSDPRWFDREGAVERVEVACRAVPQADGSMIRHAQTQSGAELDVVTLRVAEGPLTGRHAGLLIWPPRRPGDLERTLGPLAAVDDLEGLAERLAATTLRCRLETSPFGDLEVRKILDLAPELPVPEPAGPVPPDVPADLLPDRPAAPPAARVQVIADAARVREAAELLSGLPVLAVDIETACTRLPPEERDNRDAFEPWNGTVRLVQVAAAAPDGGLAAVVIDCWEADPLPVLRLLGEPGRQVIAHNAKFEQSWIAYRWGIEFGAVVDTMAWWSVIAGHLAAAGADSGVEDARLVTLVERFLGLELDKSFQTSDWSLEELSAGQLEYAGLDAAVLVPLAATLAGIATRLGCAEQARIASMACTRRAAASVRFGADRHPDEADAARTMIANAASAADLETAGALMRRMALRVGSREELAEAFRARRQALAPPSAS
;
A
#
# COMPACT_ATOMS: atom_id res chain seq x y z
N MET A 1 -1.41 -12.57 -11.84
CA MET A 1 -2.72 -11.89 -11.63
C MET A 1 -3.09 -11.76 -10.15
N ALA A 2 -3.36 -10.53 -9.66
CA ALA A 2 -3.71 -10.29 -8.27
C ALA A 2 -5.10 -10.85 -7.94
N ALA A 3 -5.27 -11.51 -6.79
CA ALA A 3 -6.55 -12.18 -6.45
C ALA A 3 -7.78 -11.28 -6.44
N PHE A 4 -7.60 -9.98 -6.18
CA PHE A 4 -8.65 -8.96 -6.08
C PHE A 4 -8.80 -8.13 -7.37
N SER A 5 -8.23 -8.58 -8.49
CA SER A 5 -8.24 -7.84 -9.76
C SER A 5 -9.35 -8.26 -10.73
N ASP A 6 -10.21 -9.20 -10.33
CA ASP A 6 -11.34 -9.61 -11.18
C ASP A 6 -12.38 -8.49 -11.24
N PRO A 7 -12.62 -7.88 -12.42
CA PRO A 7 -13.52 -6.75 -12.57
C PRO A 7 -14.96 -7.07 -12.18
N ARG A 8 -15.32 -8.36 -12.12
CA ARG A 8 -16.67 -8.82 -11.79
C ARG A 8 -17.06 -8.59 -10.32
N TRP A 9 -16.11 -8.65 -9.39
CA TRP A 9 -16.40 -8.71 -7.94
C TRP A 9 -16.61 -7.35 -7.29
N PHE A 10 -16.40 -6.29 -8.07
CA PHE A 10 -16.49 -4.93 -7.59
C PHE A 10 -17.95 -4.52 -7.41
N ASP A 11 -18.35 -4.24 -6.17
CA ASP A 11 -19.66 -3.67 -5.88
C ASP A 11 -19.60 -2.15 -5.81
N ARG A 12 -20.34 -1.52 -6.73
CA ARG A 12 -20.44 -0.05 -6.81
C ARG A 12 -21.33 0.53 -5.70
N GLU A 13 -22.15 -0.29 -5.02
CA GLU A 13 -23.20 0.18 -4.12
C GLU A 13 -22.90 -0.13 -2.64
N GLY A 14 -21.98 0.65 -2.05
CA GLY A 14 -21.83 0.77 -0.60
C GLY A 14 -21.31 -0.48 0.13
N ALA A 15 -21.17 -0.34 1.46
CA ALA A 15 -20.72 -1.44 2.32
C ALA A 15 -21.91 -2.35 2.65
N VAL A 16 -21.78 -3.62 2.29
CA VAL A 16 -22.72 -4.69 2.66
C VAL A 16 -22.19 -5.39 3.90
N GLU A 17 -22.89 -5.25 5.02
CA GLU A 17 -22.64 -6.05 6.22
C GLU A 17 -23.51 -7.30 6.22
N ARG A 18 -22.87 -8.46 6.00
CA ARG A 18 -23.43 -9.81 6.23
C ARG A 18 -24.84 -10.00 5.66
N VAL A 19 -24.90 -10.25 4.36
CA VAL A 19 -26.12 -10.59 3.66
C VAL A 19 -26.11 -12.06 3.28
N GLU A 20 -27.24 -12.73 3.49
CA GLU A 20 -27.43 -14.11 3.03
C GLU A 20 -28.09 -14.11 1.65
N VAL A 21 -27.51 -14.87 0.73
CA VAL A 21 -27.93 -14.96 -0.67
C VAL A 21 -27.79 -16.38 -1.19
N ALA A 22 -28.45 -16.69 -2.32
CA ALA A 22 -28.13 -17.86 -3.11
C ALA A 22 -27.17 -17.47 -4.24
N CYS A 23 -26.11 -18.23 -4.42
CA CYS A 23 -25.03 -17.99 -5.36
C CYS A 23 -24.77 -19.21 -6.25
N ARG A 24 -24.25 -18.97 -7.46
CA ARG A 24 -23.79 -20.00 -8.40
C ARG A 24 -22.37 -19.71 -8.85
N ALA A 25 -21.53 -20.74 -8.93
CA ALA A 25 -20.21 -20.58 -9.51
C ALA A 25 -20.32 -20.25 -11.00
N VAL A 26 -19.49 -19.31 -11.44
CA VAL A 26 -19.40 -18.89 -12.84
C VAL A 26 -18.04 -19.32 -13.37
N PRO A 27 -17.99 -20.06 -14.50
CA PRO A 27 -16.71 -20.46 -15.08
C PRO A 27 -15.92 -19.24 -15.57
N GLN A 28 -14.59 -19.39 -15.61
CA GLN A 28 -13.69 -18.47 -16.28
C GLN A 28 -13.82 -18.63 -17.82
N ALA A 29 -13.16 -17.76 -18.57
CA ALA A 29 -13.20 -17.79 -20.04
C ALA A 29 -12.63 -19.09 -20.63
N ASP A 30 -11.70 -19.74 -19.93
CA ASP A 30 -11.13 -21.05 -20.29
C ASP A 30 -11.97 -22.25 -19.81
N GLY A 31 -13.11 -22.00 -19.17
CA GLY A 31 -14.01 -23.01 -18.62
C GLY A 31 -13.69 -23.48 -17.20
N SER A 32 -12.57 -23.06 -16.61
CA SER A 32 -12.21 -23.43 -15.22
C SER A 32 -13.16 -22.79 -14.20
N MET A 33 -13.46 -23.48 -13.10
CA MET A 33 -14.26 -22.91 -11.99
C MET A 33 -13.39 -22.22 -10.94
N ILE A 34 -12.19 -22.76 -10.73
CA ILE A 34 -11.23 -22.32 -9.72
C ILE A 34 -10.06 -21.69 -10.45
N ARG A 35 -9.76 -20.44 -10.11
CA ARG A 35 -8.63 -19.69 -10.64
C ARG A 35 -7.57 -19.55 -9.57
N HIS A 36 -6.33 -19.87 -9.91
CA HIS A 36 -5.18 -19.55 -9.08
C HIS A 36 -4.82 -18.06 -9.17
N ALA A 37 -4.50 -17.45 -8.04
CA ALA A 37 -4.13 -16.04 -7.95
C ALA A 37 -3.09 -15.83 -6.84
N GLN A 38 -2.51 -14.63 -6.83
CA GLN A 38 -1.55 -14.23 -5.81
C GLN A 38 -2.03 -12.95 -5.12
N THR A 39 -1.87 -12.83 -3.81
CA THR A 39 -2.07 -11.55 -3.13
C THR A 39 -0.91 -10.60 -3.43
N GLN A 40 -1.08 -9.32 -3.11
CA GLN A 40 0.03 -8.36 -3.14
C GLN A 40 1.17 -8.72 -2.16
N SER A 41 0.93 -9.58 -1.17
CA SER A 41 1.97 -10.06 -0.25
C SER A 41 2.61 -11.38 -0.72
N GLY A 42 2.43 -11.77 -1.99
CA GLY A 42 2.99 -12.98 -2.56
C GLY A 42 2.28 -14.28 -2.15
N ALA A 43 1.23 -14.21 -1.33
CA ALA A 43 0.51 -15.40 -0.90
C ALA A 43 -0.32 -15.97 -2.06
N GLU A 44 -0.13 -17.24 -2.37
CA GLU A 44 -0.88 -17.94 -3.39
C GLU A 44 -2.25 -18.39 -2.88
N LEU A 45 -3.30 -18.17 -3.68
CA LEU A 45 -4.66 -18.52 -3.37
C LEU A 45 -5.45 -19.02 -4.56
N ASP A 46 -6.36 -19.95 -4.28
CA ASP A 46 -7.39 -20.36 -5.21
C ASP A 46 -8.68 -19.59 -4.96
N VAL A 47 -9.32 -19.16 -6.04
CA VAL A 47 -10.51 -18.32 -5.96
C VAL A 47 -11.59 -18.73 -6.94
N VAL A 48 -12.83 -18.63 -6.49
CA VAL A 48 -14.03 -18.90 -7.30
C VAL A 48 -14.83 -17.63 -7.46
N THR A 49 -15.28 -17.37 -8.68
CA THR A 49 -16.26 -16.31 -8.94
C THR A 49 -17.65 -16.88 -8.77
N LEU A 50 -18.38 -16.37 -7.78
CA LEU A 50 -19.79 -16.66 -7.60
C LEU A 50 -20.63 -15.52 -8.16
N ARG A 51 -21.85 -15.86 -8.57
CA ARG A 51 -22.88 -14.90 -8.94
C ARG A 51 -24.13 -15.10 -8.13
N VAL A 52 -24.64 -14.01 -7.59
CA VAL A 52 -25.86 -14.01 -6.79
C VAL A 52 -27.05 -14.32 -7.70
N ALA A 53 -27.64 -15.48 -7.50
CA ALA A 53 -28.82 -15.96 -8.21
C ALA A 53 -30.12 -15.47 -7.56
N GLU A 54 -30.14 -15.31 -6.23
CA GLU A 54 -31.32 -14.88 -5.49
C GLU A 54 -30.92 -14.09 -4.23
N GLY A 55 -31.69 -13.05 -3.91
CA GLY A 55 -31.51 -12.20 -2.73
C GLY A 55 -31.34 -10.71 -3.08
N PRO A 56 -31.03 -9.85 -2.09
CA PRO A 56 -30.94 -8.41 -2.29
C PRO A 56 -29.79 -7.95 -3.20
N LEU A 57 -28.84 -8.84 -3.51
CA LEU A 57 -27.70 -8.57 -4.39
C LEU A 57 -27.80 -9.31 -5.73
N THR A 58 -29.01 -9.76 -6.13
CA THR A 58 -29.22 -10.57 -7.34
C THR A 58 -28.52 -9.96 -8.56
N GLY A 59 -27.77 -10.79 -9.28
CA GLY A 59 -27.00 -10.41 -10.46
C GLY A 59 -25.58 -9.91 -10.18
N ARG A 60 -25.21 -9.58 -8.92
CA ARG A 60 -23.84 -9.21 -8.51
C ARG A 60 -22.92 -10.43 -8.47
N HIS A 61 -21.61 -10.23 -8.58
CA HIS A 61 -20.64 -11.30 -8.32
C HIS A 61 -19.98 -11.13 -6.96
N ALA A 62 -19.50 -12.25 -6.42
CA ALA A 62 -18.72 -12.30 -5.20
C ALA A 62 -17.55 -13.28 -5.35
N GLY A 63 -16.42 -12.98 -4.72
CA GLY A 63 -15.26 -13.88 -4.66
C GLY A 63 -15.36 -14.84 -3.48
N LEU A 64 -15.10 -16.13 -3.71
CA LEU A 64 -14.87 -17.12 -2.66
C LEU A 64 -13.38 -17.46 -2.64
N LEU A 65 -12.66 -16.98 -1.60
CA LEU A 65 -11.25 -17.30 -1.36
C LEU A 65 -11.15 -18.69 -0.70
N ILE A 66 -10.42 -19.62 -1.31
CA ILE A 66 -10.27 -21.01 -0.83
C ILE A 66 -8.94 -21.18 -0.08
N TRP A 67 -7.83 -20.92 -0.75
CA TRP A 67 -6.47 -21.05 -0.21
C TRP A 67 -5.82 -19.66 -0.03
N PRO A 68 -4.71 -19.45 0.70
CA PRO A 68 -4.26 -20.25 1.83
C PRO A 68 -5.15 -19.98 3.05
N PRO A 69 -5.54 -21.01 3.82
CA PRO A 69 -6.32 -20.81 5.02
C PRO A 69 -5.50 -20.06 6.06
N ARG A 70 -6.10 -19.07 6.73
CA ARG A 70 -5.41 -18.32 7.79
C ARG A 70 -5.06 -19.21 8.99
N ARG A 71 -5.83 -20.29 9.22
CA ARG A 71 -5.64 -21.33 10.25
C ARG A 71 -6.21 -22.67 9.75
N PRO A 72 -5.78 -23.83 10.31
CA PRO A 72 -6.21 -25.16 9.85
C PRO A 72 -7.74 -25.37 9.74
N GLY A 73 -8.55 -24.73 10.59
CA GLY A 73 -10.03 -24.82 10.53
C GLY A 73 -10.73 -23.71 9.73
N ASP A 74 -9.99 -22.74 9.17
CA ASP A 74 -10.61 -21.62 8.45
C ASP A 74 -11.20 -22.06 7.10
N LEU A 75 -10.62 -23.08 6.46
CA LEU A 75 -11.15 -23.66 5.22
C LEU A 75 -12.51 -24.32 5.46
N GLU A 76 -12.60 -25.21 6.46
CA GLU A 76 -13.86 -25.88 6.83
C GLU A 76 -14.94 -24.88 7.23
N ARG A 77 -14.55 -23.85 8.00
CA ARG A 77 -15.48 -22.77 8.39
C ARG A 77 -16.03 -22.00 7.20
N THR A 78 -15.24 -21.82 6.14
CA THR A 78 -15.59 -21.03 4.96
C THR A 78 -16.36 -21.86 3.93
N LEU A 79 -15.86 -23.05 3.60
CA LEU A 79 -16.46 -23.96 2.62
C LEU A 79 -17.70 -24.69 3.15
N GLY A 80 -17.85 -24.81 4.47
CA GLY A 80 -19.01 -25.42 5.11
C GLY A 80 -19.31 -26.81 4.52
N PRO A 81 -20.48 -27.02 3.89
CA PRO A 81 -20.85 -28.32 3.32
C PRO A 81 -19.92 -28.79 2.18
N LEU A 82 -19.16 -27.90 1.54
CA LEU A 82 -18.18 -28.27 0.52
C LEU A 82 -16.82 -28.69 1.09
N ALA A 83 -16.58 -28.52 2.39
CA ALA A 83 -15.30 -28.87 3.02
C ALA A 83 -15.01 -30.37 3.02
N ALA A 84 -16.03 -31.21 2.78
CA ALA A 84 -15.91 -32.67 2.73
C ALA A 84 -15.41 -33.20 1.37
N VAL A 85 -15.09 -32.32 0.42
CA VAL A 85 -14.57 -32.70 -0.90
C VAL A 85 -13.04 -32.86 -0.82
N ASP A 86 -12.52 -33.98 -1.32
CA ASP A 86 -11.15 -34.43 -1.06
C ASP A 86 -10.09 -33.69 -1.90
N ASP A 87 -10.45 -33.10 -3.04
CA ASP A 87 -9.52 -32.40 -3.95
C ASP A 87 -10.17 -31.21 -4.70
N LEU A 88 -9.34 -30.46 -5.44
CA LEU A 88 -9.77 -29.29 -6.22
C LEU A 88 -10.65 -29.65 -7.42
N GLU A 89 -10.45 -30.83 -8.01
CA GLU A 89 -11.22 -31.28 -9.18
C GLU A 89 -12.66 -31.59 -8.78
N GLY A 90 -12.84 -32.42 -7.75
CA GLY A 90 -14.15 -32.68 -7.16
C GLY A 90 -14.80 -31.43 -6.60
N LEU A 91 -14.02 -30.48 -6.08
CA LEU A 91 -14.56 -29.21 -5.61
C LEU A 91 -15.10 -28.39 -6.79
N ALA A 92 -14.36 -28.32 -7.90
CA ALA A 92 -14.80 -27.64 -9.12
C ALA A 92 -16.08 -28.28 -9.70
N GLU A 93 -16.16 -29.61 -9.76
CA GLU A 93 -17.37 -30.32 -10.19
C GLU A 93 -18.57 -30.00 -9.29
N ARG A 94 -18.35 -30.02 -7.97
CA ARG A 94 -19.42 -29.74 -7.01
C ARG A 94 -19.89 -28.28 -7.07
N LEU A 95 -18.96 -27.34 -7.24
CA LEU A 95 -19.25 -25.92 -7.46
C LEU A 95 -20.06 -25.70 -8.75
N ALA A 96 -19.77 -26.44 -9.82
CA ALA A 96 -20.49 -26.36 -11.08
C ALA A 96 -21.94 -26.85 -10.97
N ALA A 97 -22.17 -27.91 -10.20
CA ALA A 97 -23.46 -28.59 -10.13
C ALA A 97 -24.43 -28.06 -9.07
N THR A 98 -24.00 -27.18 -8.16
CA THR A 98 -24.81 -26.80 -6.99
C THR A 98 -25.01 -25.30 -6.83
N THR A 99 -26.17 -24.92 -6.31
CA THR A 99 -26.40 -23.58 -5.79
C THR A 99 -25.90 -23.53 -4.35
N LEU A 100 -25.21 -22.46 -4.00
CA LEU A 100 -24.64 -22.26 -2.67
C LEU A 100 -25.46 -21.20 -1.94
N ARG A 101 -25.94 -21.49 -0.73
CA ARG A 101 -26.38 -20.43 0.17
C ARG A 101 -25.16 -19.85 0.85
N CYS A 102 -24.89 -18.58 0.59
CA CYS A 102 -23.69 -17.91 1.03
C CYS A 102 -24.04 -16.74 1.95
N ARG A 103 -23.16 -16.48 2.91
CA ARG A 103 -23.09 -15.19 3.59
C ARG A 103 -22.01 -14.34 2.93
N LEU A 104 -22.42 -13.20 2.38
CA LEU A 104 -21.54 -12.22 1.75
C LEU A 104 -21.29 -11.03 2.68
N GLU A 105 -20.11 -10.43 2.58
CA GLU A 105 -19.83 -9.10 3.10
C GLU A 105 -18.89 -8.35 2.15
N THR A 106 -18.93 -7.02 2.20
CA THR A 106 -17.93 -6.21 1.50
C THR A 106 -16.59 -6.34 2.21
N SER A 107 -15.57 -6.81 1.50
CA SER A 107 -14.21 -6.93 2.02
C SER A 107 -13.61 -5.55 2.31
N PRO A 108 -12.48 -5.46 3.04
CA PRO A 108 -11.75 -4.20 3.19
C PRO A 108 -11.35 -3.54 1.85
N PHE A 109 -11.35 -4.31 0.75
CA PHE A 109 -11.04 -3.92 -0.62
C PHE A 109 -12.26 -3.47 -1.44
N GLY A 110 -13.46 -3.47 -0.88
CA GLY A 110 -14.69 -3.08 -1.58
C GLY A 110 -15.34 -4.18 -2.42
N ASP A 111 -14.66 -5.29 -2.63
CA ASP A 111 -15.22 -6.45 -3.33
C ASP A 111 -16.22 -7.20 -2.44
N LEU A 112 -17.27 -7.77 -3.03
CA LEU A 112 -18.13 -8.71 -2.32
C LEU A 112 -17.41 -10.04 -2.14
N GLU A 113 -17.24 -10.46 -0.88
CA GLU A 113 -16.54 -11.69 -0.53
C GLU A 113 -17.51 -12.67 0.15
N VAL A 114 -17.41 -13.94 -0.23
CA VAL A 114 -18.09 -15.04 0.45
C VAL A 114 -17.35 -15.34 1.75
N ARG A 115 -18.03 -15.10 2.87
CA ARG A 115 -17.46 -15.34 4.20
C ARG A 115 -17.74 -16.73 4.71
N LYS A 116 -18.85 -17.31 4.27
CA LYS A 116 -19.25 -18.66 4.63
C LYS A 116 -20.27 -19.21 3.64
N ILE A 117 -20.06 -20.44 3.22
CA ILE A 117 -21.10 -21.27 2.62
C ILE A 117 -21.91 -21.89 3.77
N LEU A 118 -23.20 -21.57 3.79
CA LEU A 118 -24.14 -21.98 4.82
C LEU A 118 -24.78 -23.32 4.50
N ASP A 119 -25.17 -23.54 3.25
CA ASP A 119 -25.93 -24.71 2.82
C ASP A 119 -25.82 -24.92 1.30
N LEU A 120 -26.20 -26.10 0.82
CA LEU A 120 -26.37 -26.42 -0.59
C LEU A 120 -27.85 -26.38 -0.95
N ALA A 121 -28.19 -25.70 -2.03
CA ALA A 121 -29.57 -25.57 -2.51
C ALA A 121 -29.74 -26.23 -3.89
N PRO A 122 -30.99 -26.56 -4.26
CA PRO A 122 -31.31 -26.97 -5.63
C PRO A 122 -30.82 -25.96 -6.67
N GLU A 123 -30.56 -26.44 -7.88
CA GLU A 123 -30.10 -25.63 -8.99
C GLU A 123 -31.06 -24.45 -9.27
N LEU A 124 -30.50 -23.24 -9.21
CA LEU A 124 -31.16 -22.00 -9.61
C LEU A 124 -30.52 -21.48 -10.90
N PRO A 125 -31.30 -20.88 -11.81
CA PRO A 125 -30.74 -20.22 -12.98
C PRO A 125 -29.82 -19.08 -12.54
N VAL A 126 -28.66 -18.98 -13.17
CA VAL A 126 -27.78 -17.83 -13.00
C VAL A 126 -28.38 -16.67 -13.81
N PRO A 127 -28.62 -15.49 -13.22
CA PRO A 127 -29.03 -14.32 -13.98
C PRO A 127 -28.06 -14.05 -15.14
N GLU A 128 -28.49 -13.40 -16.22
CA GLU A 128 -27.62 -12.92 -17.32
C GLU A 128 -26.72 -11.76 -16.84
N PRO A 129 -25.43 -11.67 -17.22
CA PRO A 129 -24.48 -10.64 -16.74
C PRO A 129 -25.07 -9.24 -16.83
N ALA A 130 -25.13 -8.51 -15.70
CA ALA A 130 -25.70 -7.16 -15.64
C ALA A 130 -24.74 -6.08 -16.20
N GLY A 131 -23.70 -6.46 -16.94
CA GLY A 131 -22.71 -5.56 -17.52
C GLY A 131 -21.71 -6.30 -18.40
N PRO A 132 -20.94 -5.57 -19.24
CA PRO A 132 -19.98 -6.16 -20.14
C PRO A 132 -18.85 -6.81 -19.34
N VAL A 133 -18.77 -8.13 -19.42
CA VAL A 133 -17.61 -8.91 -19.02
C VAL A 133 -17.22 -9.70 -20.26
N PRO A 134 -16.11 -9.35 -20.94
CA PRO A 134 -15.14 -8.31 -20.57
C PRO A 134 -15.59 -6.86 -20.85
N PRO A 135 -14.91 -5.86 -20.26
CA PRO A 135 -15.12 -4.45 -20.64
C PRO A 135 -14.71 -4.22 -22.10
N ASP A 136 -15.38 -3.29 -22.78
CA ASP A 136 -14.91 -2.78 -24.06
C ASP A 136 -13.59 -2.02 -23.84
N VAL A 137 -12.51 -2.51 -24.43
CA VAL A 137 -11.18 -1.89 -24.36
C VAL A 137 -10.97 -1.01 -25.58
N PRO A 138 -10.87 0.33 -25.43
CA PRO A 138 -10.53 1.20 -26.55
C PRO A 138 -9.17 0.82 -27.15
N ALA A 139 -9.06 0.80 -28.48
CA ALA A 139 -7.81 0.47 -29.17
C ALA A 139 -6.64 1.41 -28.82
N ASP A 140 -6.96 2.65 -28.45
CA ASP A 140 -6.04 3.72 -28.06
C ASP A 140 -6.06 3.98 -26.54
N LEU A 141 -6.48 2.99 -25.73
CA LEU A 141 -6.63 3.15 -24.28
C LEU A 141 -5.31 3.51 -23.59
N LEU A 142 -4.24 2.78 -23.92
CA LEU A 142 -2.91 3.00 -23.38
C LEU A 142 -2.24 4.11 -24.18
N PRO A 143 -1.80 5.21 -23.54
CA PRO A 143 -1.13 6.29 -24.25
C PRO A 143 0.23 5.83 -24.79
N ASP A 144 0.65 6.43 -25.89
CA ASP A 144 2.00 6.25 -26.40
C ASP A 144 3.04 6.74 -25.39
N ARG A 145 4.21 6.08 -25.41
CA ARG A 145 5.37 6.53 -24.63
C ARG A 145 5.71 7.97 -25.03
N PRO A 146 5.77 8.92 -24.09
CA PRO A 146 6.08 10.30 -24.42
C PRO A 146 7.51 10.42 -24.99
N ALA A 147 7.70 11.37 -25.91
CA ALA A 147 8.97 11.56 -26.61
C ALA A 147 10.10 12.11 -25.71
N ALA A 148 9.76 12.78 -24.62
CA ALA A 148 10.71 13.29 -23.64
C ALA A 148 10.20 13.02 -22.22
N PRO A 149 11.07 12.59 -21.29
CA PRO A 149 10.69 12.36 -19.90
C PRO A 149 10.43 13.68 -19.18
N PRO A 150 9.64 13.66 -18.08
CA PRO A 150 9.43 14.84 -17.27
C PRO A 150 10.72 15.25 -16.56
N ALA A 151 11.01 16.56 -16.52
CA ALA A 151 12.12 17.10 -15.74
C ALA A 151 11.71 17.26 -14.26
N ALA A 152 12.51 16.69 -13.36
CA ALA A 152 12.33 16.82 -11.92
C ALA A 152 13.46 17.62 -11.28
N ARG A 153 13.12 18.54 -10.37
CA ARG A 153 14.08 19.25 -9.51
C ARG A 153 14.05 18.61 -8.14
N VAL A 154 15.19 18.09 -7.70
CA VAL A 154 15.34 17.46 -6.37
C VAL A 154 16.09 18.40 -5.45
N GLN A 155 15.55 18.64 -4.25
CA GLN A 155 16.20 19.42 -3.20
C GLN A 155 16.39 18.58 -1.95
N VAL A 156 17.64 18.39 -1.53
CA VAL A 156 17.98 17.68 -0.29
C VAL A 156 17.90 18.63 0.90
N ILE A 157 17.35 18.14 2.01
CA ILE A 157 17.12 18.85 3.25
C ILE A 157 17.70 18.03 4.41
N ALA A 158 18.64 18.61 5.14
CA ALA A 158 19.31 17.97 6.29
C ALA A 158 19.28 18.86 7.55
N ASP A 159 18.43 19.89 7.59
CA ASP A 159 18.30 20.77 8.75
C ASP A 159 16.84 21.17 9.01
N ALA A 160 16.55 21.49 10.27
CA ALA A 160 15.19 21.76 10.72
C ALA A 160 14.58 23.06 10.15
N ALA A 161 15.39 24.06 9.76
CA ALA A 161 14.88 25.31 9.19
C ALA A 161 14.33 25.06 7.79
N ARG A 162 15.10 24.35 6.97
CA ARG A 162 14.71 23.97 5.60
C ARG A 162 13.52 23.01 5.58
N VAL A 163 13.36 22.14 6.58
CA VAL A 163 12.12 21.33 6.73
C VAL A 163 10.89 22.22 6.94
N ARG A 164 10.98 23.27 7.76
CA ARG A 164 9.84 24.19 7.98
C ARG A 164 9.51 24.99 6.72
N GLU A 165 10.51 25.49 6.02
CA GLU A 165 10.32 26.17 4.73
C GLU A 165 9.64 25.25 3.70
N ALA A 166 10.07 23.98 3.63
CA ALA A 166 9.43 22.99 2.76
C ALA A 166 7.97 22.75 3.16
N ALA A 167 7.67 22.64 4.47
CA ALA A 167 6.29 22.48 4.94
C ALA A 167 5.41 23.68 4.55
N GLU A 168 5.92 24.90 4.67
CA GLU A 168 5.19 26.12 4.25
C GLU A 168 4.89 26.10 2.74
N LEU A 169 5.89 25.78 1.91
CA LEU A 169 5.74 25.69 0.46
C LEU A 169 4.73 24.61 0.03
N LEU A 170 4.76 23.45 0.69
CA LEU A 170 3.89 22.31 0.36
C LEU A 170 2.47 22.46 0.93
N SER A 171 2.28 23.29 1.97
CA SER A 171 0.99 23.43 2.66
C SER A 171 -0.17 23.84 1.75
N GLY A 172 0.07 24.64 0.71
CA GLY A 172 -0.97 25.09 -0.22
C GLY A 172 -1.37 24.10 -1.32
N LEU A 173 -0.69 22.96 -1.45
CA LEU A 173 -0.81 22.08 -2.62
C LEU A 173 -1.82 20.93 -2.39
N PRO A 174 -2.93 20.82 -3.14
CA PRO A 174 -3.96 19.82 -2.84
C PRO A 174 -3.50 18.36 -2.99
N VAL A 175 -2.42 18.13 -3.73
CA VAL A 175 -1.87 16.82 -4.05
C VAL A 175 -0.39 16.79 -3.72
N LEU A 176 0.04 15.77 -2.97
CA LEU A 176 1.44 15.50 -2.66
C LEU A 176 1.72 14.03 -3.01
N ALA A 177 2.85 13.77 -3.64
CA ALA A 177 3.40 12.42 -3.75
C ALA A 177 4.40 12.19 -2.62
N VAL A 178 4.42 10.99 -2.06
CA VAL A 178 5.34 10.59 -0.99
C VAL A 178 6.02 9.29 -1.37
N ASP A 179 7.29 9.21 -1.01
CA ASP A 179 8.07 7.98 -0.98
C ASP A 179 8.91 7.96 0.31
N ILE A 180 9.48 6.80 0.67
CA ILE A 180 10.45 6.68 1.76
C ILE A 180 11.58 5.72 1.41
N GLU A 181 12.76 5.97 2.00
CA GLU A 181 13.83 4.98 2.04
C GLU A 181 14.06 4.50 3.48
N THR A 182 14.30 3.20 3.65
CA THR A 182 14.32 2.55 4.97
C THR A 182 15.61 1.77 5.21
N ALA A 183 16.04 1.74 6.46
CA ALA A 183 17.21 1.01 6.92
C ALA A 183 16.83 0.03 8.04
N CYS A 184 16.81 -1.28 7.73
CA CYS A 184 16.44 -2.34 8.68
C CYS A 184 17.65 -2.93 9.41
N THR A 185 18.28 -2.10 10.24
CA THR A 185 19.51 -2.47 10.97
C THR A 185 19.30 -3.56 12.03
N ARG A 186 18.06 -3.84 12.46
CA ARG A 186 17.76 -4.93 13.41
C ARG A 186 17.64 -6.30 12.75
N LEU A 187 17.55 -6.37 11.42
CA LEU A 187 17.59 -7.64 10.71
C LEU A 187 19.01 -8.24 10.75
N PRO A 188 19.13 -9.57 10.86
CA PRO A 188 20.40 -10.26 10.62
C PRO A 188 21.00 -9.83 9.28
N PRO A 189 22.33 -9.70 9.14
CA PRO A 189 22.97 -9.27 7.89
C PRO A 189 22.48 -10.02 6.65
N GLU A 190 22.26 -11.33 6.76
CA GLU A 190 21.74 -12.21 5.71
C GLU A 190 20.30 -11.92 5.28
N GLU A 191 19.51 -11.24 6.11
CA GLU A 191 18.13 -10.84 5.81
C GLU A 191 18.02 -9.37 5.35
N ARG A 192 19.09 -8.58 5.42
CA ARG A 192 19.05 -7.14 5.06
C ARG A 192 18.85 -6.89 3.56
N ASP A 193 19.18 -7.87 2.73
CA ASP A 193 18.92 -7.83 1.30
C ASP A 193 17.48 -8.29 0.95
N ASN A 194 16.79 -8.93 1.90
CA ASN A 194 15.39 -9.32 1.75
C ASN A 194 14.46 -8.17 2.11
N ARG A 195 14.10 -7.35 1.11
CA ARG A 195 13.18 -6.22 1.30
C ARG A 195 11.77 -6.64 1.73
N ASP A 196 11.36 -7.88 1.49
CA ASP A 196 10.06 -8.40 1.98
C ASP A 196 10.07 -8.62 3.50
N ALA A 197 11.24 -8.69 4.13
CA ALA A 197 11.37 -8.78 5.59
C ALA A 197 11.31 -7.40 6.28
N PHE A 198 11.27 -6.30 5.53
CA PHE A 198 11.36 -4.95 6.10
C PHE A 198 10.02 -4.54 6.72
N GLU A 199 10.04 -4.30 8.03
CA GLU A 199 8.86 -3.92 8.79
C GLU A 199 9.20 -2.77 9.76
N PRO A 200 8.24 -1.91 10.13
CA PRO A 200 8.53 -0.70 10.90
C PRO A 200 9.26 -0.92 12.24
N TRP A 201 9.11 -2.09 12.85
CA TRP A 201 9.74 -2.45 14.12
C TRP A 201 11.16 -3.01 13.98
N ASN A 202 11.62 -3.37 12.78
CA ASN A 202 12.98 -3.89 12.54
C ASN A 202 13.92 -2.88 11.86
N GLY A 203 13.49 -1.63 11.68
CA GLY A 203 14.33 -0.59 11.11
C GLY A 203 13.91 0.83 11.43
N THR A 204 14.45 1.75 10.65
CA THR A 204 14.13 3.18 10.70
C THR A 204 13.91 3.73 9.29
N VAL A 205 13.22 4.86 9.19
CA VAL A 205 13.14 5.64 7.97
C VAL A 205 14.42 6.47 7.83
N ARG A 206 15.15 6.29 6.73
CA ARG A 206 16.38 7.02 6.39
C ARG A 206 16.04 8.33 5.70
N LEU A 207 15.17 8.29 4.70
CA LEU A 207 14.74 9.45 3.92
C LEU A 207 13.21 9.50 3.84
N VAL A 208 12.67 10.71 3.82
CA VAL A 208 11.28 10.99 3.42
C VAL A 208 11.33 11.91 2.21
N GLN A 209 10.69 11.51 1.12
CA GLN A 209 10.59 12.32 -0.07
C GLN A 209 9.17 12.79 -0.26
N VAL A 210 8.99 14.07 -0.55
CA VAL A 210 7.68 14.63 -0.89
C VAL A 210 7.78 15.43 -2.16
N ALA A 211 6.94 15.11 -3.14
CA ALA A 211 6.93 15.76 -4.42
C ALA A 211 5.56 16.34 -4.77
N ALA A 212 5.57 17.34 -5.65
CA ALA A 212 4.38 17.95 -6.19
C ALA A 212 4.63 18.49 -7.60
N ALA A 213 3.53 18.77 -8.32
CA ALA A 213 3.61 19.53 -9.55
C ALA A 213 4.06 20.97 -9.24
N ALA A 214 5.08 21.44 -9.93
CA ALA A 214 5.55 22.82 -9.83
C ALA A 214 4.65 23.76 -10.66
N PRO A 215 4.53 25.05 -10.29
CA PRO A 215 3.72 26.01 -11.03
C PRO A 215 4.14 26.21 -12.50
N ASP A 216 5.39 25.91 -12.83
CA ASP A 216 5.95 25.98 -14.20
C ASP A 216 5.70 24.70 -15.01
N GLY A 217 4.94 23.74 -14.48
CA GLY A 217 4.64 22.46 -15.11
C GLY A 217 5.74 21.40 -14.96
N GLY A 218 6.86 21.73 -14.29
CA GLY A 218 7.89 20.77 -13.91
C GLY A 218 7.49 19.94 -12.68
N LEU A 219 8.33 18.98 -12.31
CA LEU A 219 8.19 18.24 -11.06
C LEU A 219 9.20 18.78 -10.04
N ALA A 220 8.78 18.90 -8.79
CA ALA A 220 9.66 19.27 -7.69
C ALA A 220 9.53 18.27 -6.54
N ALA A 221 10.66 17.82 -6.01
CA ALA A 221 10.73 16.93 -4.86
C ALA A 221 11.67 17.50 -3.80
N VAL A 222 11.26 17.38 -2.54
CA VAL A 222 12.15 17.56 -1.39
C VAL A 222 12.51 16.19 -0.83
N VAL A 223 13.78 16.00 -0.49
CA VAL A 223 14.33 14.78 0.10
C VAL A 223 14.85 15.12 1.48
N ILE A 224 14.15 14.66 2.52
CA ILE A 224 14.48 14.96 3.92
C ILE A 224 15.30 13.82 4.49
N ASP A 225 16.53 14.13 4.89
CA ASP A 225 17.36 13.25 5.68
C ASP A 225 16.80 13.15 7.11
N CYS A 226 16.21 12.00 7.44
CA CYS A 226 15.55 11.78 8.73
C CYS A 226 16.54 11.49 9.88
N TRP A 227 17.81 11.27 9.56
CA TRP A 227 18.88 11.10 10.56
C TRP A 227 19.49 12.44 10.95
N GLU A 228 19.36 13.46 10.09
CA GLU A 228 19.81 14.82 10.36
C GLU A 228 18.68 15.75 10.81
N ALA A 229 17.45 15.59 10.30
CA ALA A 229 16.32 16.44 10.62
C ALA A 229 15.03 15.66 10.95
N ASP A 230 14.13 16.27 11.74
CA ASP A 230 12.79 15.70 11.99
C ASP A 230 11.83 16.05 10.84
N PRO A 231 11.32 15.08 10.06
CA PRO A 231 10.45 15.34 8.92
C PRO A 231 9.00 15.67 9.33
N LEU A 232 8.67 15.61 10.63
CA LEU A 232 7.30 15.74 11.12
C LEU A 232 6.53 16.97 10.59
N PRO A 233 7.12 18.19 10.46
CA PRO A 233 6.41 19.33 9.89
C PRO A 233 5.85 19.09 8.48
N VAL A 234 6.59 18.36 7.64
CA VAL A 234 6.16 17.99 6.28
C VAL A 234 5.21 16.79 6.33
N LEU A 235 5.50 15.77 7.16
CA LEU A 235 4.63 14.59 7.27
C LEU A 235 3.22 14.93 7.74
N ARG A 236 3.05 15.93 8.61
CA ARG A 236 1.72 16.39 9.05
C ARG A 236 0.80 16.77 7.88
N LEU A 237 1.36 17.32 6.81
CA LEU A 237 0.59 17.71 5.62
C LEU A 237 -0.06 16.50 4.95
N LEU A 238 0.59 15.33 4.99
CA LEU A 238 0.08 14.09 4.38
C LEU A 238 -1.18 13.57 5.07
N GLY A 239 -1.35 13.89 6.36
CA GLY A 239 -2.52 13.50 7.15
C GLY A 239 -3.63 14.56 7.19
N GLU A 240 -3.49 15.67 6.48
CA GLU A 240 -4.51 16.72 6.46
C GLU A 240 -5.80 16.24 5.78
N PRO A 241 -6.99 16.51 6.36
CA PRO A 241 -8.25 16.21 5.72
C PRO A 241 -8.35 16.86 4.33
N GLY A 242 -8.69 16.06 3.32
CA GLY A 242 -8.80 16.53 1.95
C GLY A 242 -7.48 16.59 1.16
N ARG A 243 -6.32 16.37 1.80
CA ARG A 243 -5.06 16.17 1.09
C ARG A 243 -5.10 14.87 0.30
N GLN A 244 -4.78 14.93 -0.99
CA GLN A 244 -4.50 13.72 -1.76
C GLN A 244 -3.02 13.36 -1.63
N VAL A 245 -2.75 12.13 -1.20
CA VAL A 245 -1.41 11.56 -1.07
C VAL A 245 -1.21 10.48 -2.11
N ILE A 246 -0.24 10.65 -3.00
CA ILE A 246 0.13 9.66 -4.00
C ILE A 246 1.31 8.86 -3.48
N ALA A 247 1.23 7.53 -3.55
CA ALA A 247 2.34 6.63 -3.23
C ALA A 247 2.36 5.47 -4.24
N HIS A 248 3.43 4.67 -4.22
CA HIS A 248 3.52 3.43 -4.98
C HIS A 248 3.74 2.29 -3.99
N ASN A 249 2.74 1.42 -3.79
CA ASN A 249 2.69 0.47 -2.66
C ASN A 249 2.46 1.14 -1.30
N ALA A 250 1.45 2.04 -1.24
CA ALA A 250 1.12 2.91 -0.10
C ALA A 250 1.00 2.20 1.25
N LYS A 251 0.73 0.88 1.26
CA LYS A 251 0.72 0.07 2.49
C LYS A 251 2.07 0.18 3.22
N PHE A 252 3.18 0.15 2.48
CA PHE A 252 4.52 0.22 3.04
C PHE A 252 4.78 1.61 3.64
N GLU A 253 4.69 2.68 2.85
CA GLU A 253 4.95 4.04 3.35
C GLU A 253 4.06 4.38 4.55
N GLN A 254 2.78 4.02 4.46
CA GLN A 254 1.81 4.25 5.52
C GLN A 254 2.16 3.50 6.82
N SER A 255 2.63 2.25 6.76
CA SER A 255 2.92 1.48 7.96
C SER A 255 4.12 2.06 8.71
N TRP A 256 5.17 2.45 7.98
CA TRP A 256 6.36 3.09 8.53
C TRP A 256 6.06 4.46 9.11
N ILE A 257 5.32 5.29 8.39
CA ILE A 257 4.99 6.65 8.82
C ILE A 257 4.03 6.63 10.02
N ALA A 258 3.02 5.76 10.03
CA ALA A 258 2.11 5.61 11.16
C ALA A 258 2.82 5.06 12.40
N TYR A 259 3.64 4.02 12.25
CA TYR A 259 4.38 3.44 13.37
C TYR A 259 5.28 4.47 14.05
N ARG A 260 5.97 5.30 13.27
CA ARG A 260 7.01 6.21 13.77
C ARG A 260 6.50 7.59 14.16
N TRP A 261 5.54 8.15 13.43
CA TRP A 261 5.03 9.51 13.68
C TRP A 261 3.53 9.60 13.95
N GLY A 262 2.80 8.49 13.91
CA GLY A 262 1.36 8.47 14.14
C GLY A 262 0.55 9.20 13.07
N ILE A 263 1.11 9.37 11.87
CA ILE A 263 0.44 10.03 10.75
C ILE A 263 -0.23 8.97 9.87
N GLU A 264 -1.54 9.07 9.76
CA GLU A 264 -2.34 8.35 8.76
C GLU A 264 -2.57 9.28 7.56
N PHE A 265 -2.36 8.79 6.35
CA PHE A 265 -2.61 9.56 5.14
C PHE A 265 -4.10 9.88 4.98
N GLY A 266 -4.40 11.06 4.42
CA GLY A 266 -5.75 11.47 4.08
C GLY A 266 -6.36 10.64 2.94
N ALA A 267 -6.47 11.23 1.74
CA ALA A 267 -6.99 10.54 0.57
C ALA A 267 -5.85 9.92 -0.25
N VAL A 268 -5.69 8.60 -0.22
CA VAL A 268 -4.56 7.93 -0.90
C VAL A 268 -4.88 7.54 -2.34
N VAL A 269 -3.90 7.78 -3.22
CA VAL A 269 -3.80 7.21 -4.56
C VAL A 269 -2.57 6.31 -4.58
N ASP A 270 -2.81 5.00 -4.61
CA ASP A 270 -1.74 4.01 -4.73
C ASP A 270 -1.61 3.60 -6.20
N THR A 271 -0.54 4.06 -6.84
CA THR A 271 -0.31 3.82 -8.28
C THR A 271 -0.12 2.33 -8.60
N MET A 272 0.44 1.54 -7.68
CA MET A 272 0.56 0.08 -7.84
C MET A 272 -0.81 -0.59 -7.77
N ALA A 273 -1.66 -0.18 -6.81
CA ALA A 273 -3.01 -0.69 -6.69
C ALA A 273 -3.88 -0.31 -7.91
N TRP A 274 -3.76 0.92 -8.39
CA TRP A 274 -4.46 1.39 -9.59
C TRP A 274 -4.09 0.58 -10.82
N TRP A 275 -2.79 0.38 -11.05
CA TRP A 275 -2.35 -0.44 -12.16
C TRP A 275 -2.80 -1.90 -12.02
N SER A 276 -2.77 -2.46 -10.81
CA SER A 276 -3.26 -3.83 -10.57
C SER A 276 -4.73 -4.01 -10.96
N VAL A 277 -5.58 -3.02 -10.69
CA VAL A 277 -6.99 -3.01 -11.12
C VAL A 277 -7.08 -2.90 -12.63
N ILE A 278 -6.38 -1.93 -13.24
CA ILE A 278 -6.36 -1.72 -14.70
C ILE A 278 -5.92 -3.01 -15.42
N ALA A 279 -4.82 -3.62 -14.99
CA ALA A 279 -4.28 -4.85 -15.55
C ALA A 279 -5.26 -6.01 -15.46
N GLY A 280 -6.00 -6.13 -14.35
CA GLY A 280 -7.06 -7.14 -14.20
C GLY A 280 -8.21 -6.97 -15.20
N HIS A 281 -8.64 -5.72 -15.43
CA HIS A 281 -9.66 -5.41 -16.45
C HIS A 281 -9.16 -5.72 -17.87
N LEU A 282 -7.90 -5.37 -18.17
CA LEU A 282 -7.27 -5.66 -19.46
C LEU A 282 -7.13 -7.17 -19.69
N ALA A 283 -6.66 -7.92 -18.70
CA ALA A 283 -6.53 -9.38 -18.78
C ALA A 283 -7.89 -10.06 -18.97
N ALA A 284 -8.93 -9.61 -18.26
CA ALA A 284 -10.28 -10.11 -18.45
C ALA A 284 -10.79 -9.89 -19.89
N ALA A 285 -10.35 -8.81 -20.54
CA ALA A 285 -10.63 -8.50 -21.95
C ALA A 285 -9.73 -9.22 -22.96
N GLY A 286 -8.87 -10.14 -22.50
CA GLY A 286 -7.96 -10.88 -23.37
C GLY A 286 -6.78 -10.06 -23.89
N ALA A 287 -6.47 -8.93 -23.24
CA ALA A 287 -5.24 -8.18 -23.53
C ALA A 287 -3.99 -8.98 -23.13
N ASP A 288 -2.90 -8.75 -23.85
CA ASP A 288 -1.67 -9.56 -23.79
C ASP A 288 -1.00 -9.59 -22.40
N SER A 289 -0.28 -10.67 -22.11
CA SER A 289 0.36 -11.00 -20.81
C SER A 289 1.37 -9.96 -20.26
N GLY A 290 1.78 -8.96 -21.05
CA GLY A 290 2.75 -7.93 -20.66
C GLY A 290 2.19 -6.75 -19.86
N VAL A 291 0.92 -6.76 -19.45
CA VAL A 291 0.31 -5.70 -18.63
C VAL A 291 0.29 -5.98 -17.12
N GLU A 292 0.80 -7.13 -16.65
CA GLU A 292 0.71 -7.50 -15.23
C GLU A 292 1.74 -6.84 -14.32
N ASP A 293 2.91 -6.43 -14.84
CA ASP A 293 3.99 -5.89 -14.00
C ASP A 293 3.65 -4.49 -13.47
N ALA A 294 3.48 -4.40 -12.15
CA ALA A 294 3.09 -3.20 -11.43
C ALA A 294 4.27 -2.45 -10.80
N ARG A 295 5.53 -2.85 -11.03
CA ARG A 295 6.70 -2.16 -10.46
C ARG A 295 6.83 -0.74 -10.99
N LEU A 296 7.20 0.20 -10.12
CA LEU A 296 7.36 1.62 -10.48
C LEU A 296 8.19 1.82 -11.73
N VAL A 297 9.40 1.23 -11.79
CA VAL A 297 10.29 1.34 -12.94
C VAL A 297 9.64 0.88 -14.25
N THR A 298 8.84 -0.18 -14.21
CA THR A 298 8.14 -0.68 -15.41
C THR A 298 7.06 0.30 -15.85
N LEU A 299 6.30 0.84 -14.90
CA LEU A 299 5.22 1.80 -15.21
C LEU A 299 5.76 3.15 -15.67
N VAL A 300 6.84 3.63 -15.06
CA VAL A 300 7.49 4.89 -15.42
C VAL A 300 8.13 4.79 -16.80
N GLU A 301 8.82 3.69 -17.12
CA GLU A 301 9.37 3.48 -18.46
C GLU A 301 8.25 3.43 -19.51
N ARG A 302 7.17 2.68 -19.22
CA ARG A 302 6.03 2.52 -20.13
C ARG A 302 5.30 3.83 -20.38
N PHE A 303 4.91 4.54 -19.32
CA PHE A 303 3.97 5.65 -19.42
C PHE A 303 4.61 7.03 -19.40
N LEU A 304 5.82 7.16 -18.86
CA LEU A 304 6.53 8.44 -18.76
C LEU A 304 7.79 8.47 -19.63
N GLY A 305 8.14 7.35 -20.27
CA GLY A 305 9.29 7.23 -21.15
C GLY A 305 10.64 7.43 -20.47
N LEU A 306 10.66 7.38 -19.15
CA LEU A 306 11.83 7.60 -18.30
C LEU A 306 12.38 6.27 -17.80
N GLU A 307 13.68 6.06 -17.97
CA GLU A 307 14.37 4.89 -17.41
C GLU A 307 14.89 5.24 -16.01
N LEU A 308 14.43 4.51 -14.99
CA LEU A 308 14.91 4.66 -13.62
C LEU A 308 16.07 3.69 -13.37
N ASP A 309 17.12 4.17 -12.71
CA ASP A 309 18.26 3.34 -12.31
C ASP A 309 17.88 2.42 -11.15
N LYS A 310 17.71 1.13 -11.47
CA LYS A 310 17.30 0.09 -10.52
C LYS A 310 18.36 -0.23 -9.46
N SER A 311 19.61 0.19 -9.66
CA SER A 311 20.71 -0.16 -8.75
C SER A 311 20.58 0.49 -7.37
N PHE A 312 19.94 1.67 -7.30
CA PHE A 312 19.77 2.39 -6.04
C PHE A 312 18.67 1.82 -5.14
N GLN A 313 17.65 1.16 -5.71
CA GLN A 313 16.59 0.50 -4.93
C GLN A 313 17.15 -0.52 -3.92
N THR A 314 18.18 -1.26 -4.33
CA THR A 314 18.86 -2.26 -3.50
C THR A 314 20.13 -1.73 -2.84
N SER A 315 20.38 -0.42 -2.88
CA SER A 315 21.56 0.17 -2.25
C SER A 315 21.48 0.12 -0.72
N ASP A 316 22.63 0.34 -0.08
CA ASP A 316 22.70 0.40 1.39
C ASP A 316 22.25 1.78 1.88
N TRP A 317 21.04 1.82 2.43
CA TRP A 317 20.45 3.01 3.05
C TRP A 317 20.84 3.18 4.53
N SER A 318 21.63 2.25 5.08
CA SER A 318 22.15 2.33 6.46
C SER A 318 23.50 3.06 6.56
N LEU A 319 24.04 3.51 5.43
CA LEU A 319 25.27 4.29 5.37
C LEU A 319 25.13 5.62 6.10
N GLU A 320 26.22 6.03 6.75
CA GLU A 320 26.32 7.33 7.42
C GLU A 320 26.12 8.48 6.41
N GLU A 321 26.84 8.41 5.29
CA GLU A 321 26.75 9.37 4.19
C GLU A 321 26.16 8.67 2.96
N LEU A 322 25.07 9.24 2.43
CA LEU A 322 24.47 8.79 1.18
C LEU A 322 25.13 9.47 -0.02
N SER A 323 25.26 8.74 -1.12
CA SER A 323 25.77 9.31 -2.37
C SER A 323 24.77 10.29 -3.00
N ALA A 324 25.28 11.21 -3.84
CA ALA A 324 24.41 12.10 -4.60
C ALA A 324 23.41 11.35 -5.49
N GLY A 325 23.83 10.20 -6.07
CA GLY A 325 22.97 9.35 -6.88
C GLY A 325 21.80 8.73 -6.09
N GLN A 326 22.04 8.29 -4.85
CA GLN A 326 20.97 7.80 -3.96
C GLN A 326 19.95 8.91 -3.65
N LEU A 327 20.42 10.13 -3.38
CA LEU A 327 19.55 11.27 -3.06
C LEU A 327 18.75 11.74 -4.29
N GLU A 328 19.35 11.74 -5.47
CA GLU A 328 18.68 12.07 -6.73
C GLU A 328 17.64 11.00 -7.10
N TYR A 329 18.01 9.72 -7.00
CA TYR A 329 17.10 8.59 -7.19
C TYR A 329 15.86 8.71 -6.30
N ALA A 330 16.07 8.87 -5.00
CA ALA A 330 14.99 9.03 -4.02
C ALA A 330 14.03 10.18 -4.38
N GLY A 331 14.57 11.34 -4.77
CA GLY A 331 13.75 12.47 -5.17
C GLY A 331 12.96 12.21 -6.45
N LEU A 332 13.56 11.50 -7.40
CA LEU A 332 12.94 11.14 -8.68
C LEU A 332 11.79 10.14 -8.49
N ASP A 333 11.97 9.12 -7.64
CA ASP A 333 10.96 8.10 -7.35
C ASP A 333 9.66 8.70 -6.79
N ALA A 334 9.74 9.73 -5.93
CA ALA A 334 8.56 10.48 -5.51
C ALA A 334 8.00 11.40 -6.62
N ALA A 335 8.88 12.08 -7.37
CA ALA A 335 8.46 13.05 -8.40
C ALA A 335 7.61 12.41 -9.51
N VAL A 336 8.03 11.24 -10.01
CA VAL A 336 7.37 10.54 -11.12
C VAL A 336 5.96 10.05 -10.77
N LEU A 337 5.62 9.91 -9.48
CA LEU A 337 4.30 9.48 -9.05
C LEU A 337 3.20 10.47 -9.45
N VAL A 338 3.51 11.77 -9.49
CA VAL A 338 2.53 12.81 -9.84
C VAL A 338 1.99 12.62 -11.26
N PRO A 339 2.83 12.61 -12.32
CA PRO A 339 2.33 12.34 -13.67
C PRO A 339 1.87 10.90 -13.86
N LEU A 340 2.48 9.92 -13.17
CA LEU A 340 2.04 8.52 -13.26
C LEU A 340 0.59 8.36 -12.78
N ALA A 341 0.26 8.93 -11.62
CA ALA A 341 -1.11 8.90 -11.08
C ALA A 341 -2.12 9.55 -12.02
N ALA A 342 -1.75 10.69 -12.64
CA ALA A 342 -2.61 11.35 -13.63
C ALA A 342 -2.88 10.45 -14.85
N THR A 343 -1.84 9.80 -15.37
CA THR A 343 -1.96 8.84 -16.49
C THR A 343 -2.85 7.66 -16.13
N LEU A 344 -2.63 7.03 -14.96
CA LEU A 344 -3.44 5.90 -14.50
C LEU A 344 -4.90 6.30 -14.24
N ALA A 345 -5.17 7.54 -13.78
CA ALA A 345 -6.53 8.08 -13.65
C ALA A 345 -7.26 8.13 -14.98
N GLY A 346 -6.58 8.62 -16.01
CA GLY A 346 -7.12 8.68 -17.38
C GLY A 346 -7.49 7.29 -17.89
N ILE A 347 -6.56 6.34 -17.75
CA ILE A 347 -6.76 4.94 -18.18
C ILE A 347 -7.93 4.31 -17.41
N ALA A 348 -7.94 4.39 -16.08
CA ALA A 348 -8.99 3.81 -15.25
C ALA A 348 -10.37 4.44 -15.50
N THR A 349 -10.43 5.73 -15.81
CA THR A 349 -11.69 6.42 -16.16
C THR A 349 -12.23 5.90 -17.49
N ARG A 350 -11.37 5.75 -18.51
CA ARG A 350 -11.77 5.24 -19.83
C ARG A 350 -12.19 3.77 -19.79
N LEU A 351 -11.57 2.96 -18.93
CA LEU A 351 -11.98 1.58 -18.65
C LEU A 351 -13.23 1.47 -17.75
N GLY A 352 -13.67 2.55 -17.10
CA GLY A 352 -14.79 2.51 -16.16
C GLY A 352 -14.47 1.82 -14.82
N CYS A 353 -13.20 1.77 -14.42
CA CYS A 353 -12.70 1.13 -13.20
C CYS A 353 -12.06 2.10 -12.18
N ALA A 354 -12.13 3.41 -12.40
CA ALA A 354 -11.53 4.42 -11.53
C ALA A 354 -11.97 4.31 -10.06
N GLU A 355 -13.25 4.05 -9.78
CA GLU A 355 -13.73 3.90 -8.39
C GLU A 355 -13.16 2.65 -7.71
N GLN A 356 -13.05 1.54 -8.44
CA GLN A 356 -12.40 0.33 -7.94
C GLN A 356 -10.93 0.59 -7.58
N ALA A 357 -10.21 1.33 -8.43
CA ALA A 357 -8.84 1.75 -8.17
C ALA A 357 -8.71 2.64 -6.91
N ARG A 358 -9.65 3.57 -6.69
CA ARG A 358 -9.70 4.39 -5.46
C ARG A 358 -9.92 3.53 -4.22
N ILE A 359 -10.87 2.60 -4.25
CA ILE A 359 -11.13 1.73 -3.10
C ILE A 359 -9.95 0.78 -2.83
N ALA A 360 -9.32 0.25 -3.88
CA ALA A 360 -8.10 -0.55 -3.73
C ALA A 360 -6.98 0.23 -3.02
N SER A 361 -6.84 1.53 -3.31
CA SER A 361 -5.90 2.43 -2.61
C SER A 361 -6.25 2.57 -1.12
N MET A 362 -7.52 2.77 -0.79
CA MET A 362 -7.99 2.84 0.60
C MET A 362 -7.77 1.53 1.37
N ALA A 363 -7.79 0.39 0.68
CA ALA A 363 -7.53 -0.89 1.31
C ALA A 363 -6.05 -1.09 1.66
N CYS A 364 -5.12 -0.46 0.93
CA CYS A 364 -3.71 -0.41 1.31
C CYS A 364 -3.50 0.27 2.66
N THR A 365 -4.12 1.43 2.90
CA THR A 365 -3.98 2.16 4.17
C THR A 365 -4.63 1.41 5.34
N ARG A 366 -5.82 0.83 5.14
CA ARG A 366 -6.47 -0.03 6.16
C ARG A 366 -5.58 -1.21 6.57
N ARG A 367 -4.90 -1.84 5.61
CA ARG A 367 -3.96 -2.93 5.88
C ARG A 367 -2.74 -2.44 6.65
N ALA A 368 -2.18 -1.29 6.29
CA ALA A 368 -1.08 -0.70 7.03
C ALA A 368 -1.45 -0.45 8.51
N ALA A 369 -2.62 0.15 8.77
CA ALA A 369 -3.11 0.38 10.12
C ALA A 369 -3.28 -0.94 10.92
N ALA A 370 -3.75 -2.00 10.27
CA ALA A 370 -3.82 -3.33 10.89
C ALA A 370 -2.41 -3.88 11.21
N SER A 371 -1.49 -3.87 10.23
CA SER A 371 -0.11 -4.34 10.40
C SER A 371 0.60 -3.66 11.57
N VAL A 372 0.51 -2.33 11.68
CA VAL A 372 1.13 -1.55 12.75
C VAL A 372 0.58 -1.95 14.12
N ARG A 373 -0.75 -2.08 14.25
CA ARG A 373 -1.39 -2.51 15.51
C ARG A 373 -0.96 -3.90 15.95
N PHE A 374 -0.90 -4.86 15.02
CA PHE A 374 -0.51 -6.23 15.35
C PHE A 374 0.99 -6.38 15.64
N GLY A 375 1.84 -5.58 15.00
CA GLY A 375 3.29 -5.64 15.17
C GLY A 375 3.77 -5.03 16.48
N ALA A 376 3.14 -3.92 16.92
CA ALA A 376 3.60 -3.15 18.07
C ALA A 376 3.68 -3.94 19.39
N ASP A 377 2.76 -4.89 19.61
CA ASP A 377 2.75 -5.70 20.83
C ASP A 377 3.73 -6.89 20.78
N ARG A 378 4.10 -7.33 19.58
CA ARG A 378 4.96 -8.51 19.37
C ARG A 378 6.44 -8.16 19.30
N HIS A 379 6.76 -6.93 18.95
CA HIS A 379 8.12 -6.48 18.68
C HIS A 379 8.43 -5.22 19.50
N PRO A 380 8.99 -5.36 20.72
CA PRO A 380 9.38 -4.20 21.51
C PRO A 380 10.41 -3.35 20.75
N ASP A 381 10.26 -2.04 20.91
CA ASP A 381 11.08 -1.02 20.27
C ASP A 381 12.28 -0.65 21.16
N GLU A 382 13.13 0.26 20.70
CA GLU A 382 14.41 0.55 21.36
C GLU A 382 14.32 1.60 22.49
N ALA A 383 13.13 1.76 23.09
CA ALA A 383 12.85 2.85 24.02
C ALA A 383 13.72 2.82 25.28
N ASP A 384 14.01 1.64 25.84
CA ASP A 384 14.84 1.51 27.04
C ASP A 384 16.30 1.92 26.80
N ALA A 385 16.84 1.56 25.64
CA ALA A 385 18.19 1.97 25.24
C ALA A 385 18.25 3.50 25.08
N ALA A 386 17.27 4.10 24.41
CA ALA A 386 17.18 5.54 24.23
C ALA A 386 17.02 6.28 25.58
N ARG A 387 16.16 5.79 26.47
CA ARG A 387 16.00 6.34 27.83
C ARG A 387 17.32 6.34 28.59
N THR A 388 18.07 5.24 28.49
CA THR A 388 19.39 5.11 29.13
C THR A 388 20.39 6.13 28.58
N MET A 389 20.43 6.33 27.25
CA MET A 389 21.29 7.34 26.62
C MET A 389 20.96 8.75 27.12
N ILE A 390 19.67 9.12 27.17
CA ILE A 390 19.23 10.42 27.67
C ILE A 390 19.64 10.60 29.15
N ALA A 391 19.37 9.60 30.00
CA ALA A 391 19.68 9.68 31.42
C ALA A 391 21.18 9.84 31.70
N ASN A 392 22.02 9.17 30.91
CA ASN A 392 23.47 9.19 31.07
C ASN A 392 24.18 10.40 30.44
N ALA A 393 23.50 11.20 29.61
CA ALA A 393 24.10 12.38 28.98
C ALA A 393 24.59 13.37 30.05
N ALA A 394 25.90 13.59 30.16
CA ALA A 394 26.51 14.41 31.21
C ALA A 394 26.65 15.90 30.82
N SER A 395 26.51 16.20 29.53
CA SER A 395 26.61 17.53 28.96
C SER A 395 25.58 17.76 27.86
N ALA A 396 25.40 19.01 27.42
CA ALA A 396 24.56 19.32 26.28
C ALA A 396 25.03 18.60 25.00
N ALA A 397 26.35 18.45 24.81
CA ALA A 397 26.91 17.75 23.65
C ALA A 397 26.60 16.23 23.67
N ASP A 398 26.66 15.59 24.84
CA ASP A 398 26.27 14.19 24.98
C ASP A 398 24.77 14.01 24.67
N LEU A 399 23.96 14.97 25.10
CA LEU A 399 22.52 14.94 24.86
C LEU A 399 22.18 15.12 23.36
N GLU A 400 22.88 16.03 22.66
CA GLU A 400 22.73 16.15 21.19
C GLU A 400 23.16 14.87 20.47
N THR A 401 24.22 14.21 20.93
CA THR A 401 24.67 12.92 20.41
C THR A 401 23.61 11.83 20.63
N ALA A 402 23.03 11.76 21.82
CA ALA A 402 21.91 10.86 22.10
C ALA A 402 20.71 11.15 21.18
N GLY A 403 20.40 12.42 20.95
CA GLY A 403 19.33 12.84 20.02
C GLY A 403 19.58 12.39 18.57
N ALA A 404 20.82 12.48 18.10
CA ALA A 404 21.21 11.99 16.78
C ALA A 404 21.04 10.47 16.67
N LEU A 405 21.50 9.71 17.67
CA LEU A 405 21.33 8.26 17.70
C LEU A 405 19.85 7.86 17.77
N MET A 406 19.03 8.55 18.56
CA MET A 406 17.59 8.31 18.66
C MET A 406 16.84 8.48 17.33
N ARG A 407 17.32 9.34 16.43
CA ARG A 407 16.74 9.44 15.07
C ARG A 407 17.01 8.19 14.23
N ARG A 408 17.99 7.36 14.60
CA ARG A 408 18.35 6.13 13.89
C ARG A 408 17.72 4.88 14.49
N MET A 409 17.10 5.00 15.66
CA MET A 409 16.49 3.90 16.39
C MET A 409 15.07 3.59 15.89
N ALA A 410 14.72 2.30 15.88
CA ALA A 410 13.38 1.78 15.68
C ALA A 410 12.54 2.10 16.94
N LEU A 411 11.81 3.21 16.87
CA LEU A 411 10.99 3.72 17.98
C LEU A 411 9.58 3.99 17.46
N ARG A 412 8.58 3.44 18.15
CA ARG A 412 7.17 3.72 17.85
C ARG A 412 6.78 5.11 18.35
N VAL A 413 5.70 5.66 17.82
CA VAL A 413 5.21 7.02 18.13
C VAL A 413 5.11 7.29 19.63
N GLY A 414 4.46 6.41 20.41
CA GLY A 414 4.30 6.61 21.85
C GLY A 414 5.62 6.65 22.61
N SER A 415 6.57 5.77 22.26
CA SER A 415 7.91 5.79 22.86
C SER A 415 8.68 7.07 22.48
N ARG A 416 8.52 7.58 21.25
CA ARG A 416 9.15 8.84 20.84
C ARG A 416 8.60 10.04 21.59
N GLU A 417 7.30 10.07 21.88
CA GLU A 417 6.66 11.12 22.67
C GLU A 417 7.20 11.14 24.11
N GLU A 418 7.24 9.97 24.76
CA GLU A 418 7.84 9.79 26.10
C GLU A 418 9.31 10.23 26.11
N LEU A 419 10.09 9.77 25.13
CA LEU A 419 11.51 10.09 25.02
C LEU A 419 11.75 11.57 24.73
N ALA A 420 10.89 12.22 23.95
CA ALA A 420 10.99 13.65 23.69
C ALA A 420 10.75 14.47 24.96
N GLU A 421 9.84 14.03 25.84
CA GLU A 421 9.66 14.63 27.16
C GLU A 421 10.89 14.45 28.04
N ALA A 422 11.42 13.21 28.13
CA ALA A 422 12.63 12.91 28.89
C ALA A 422 13.83 13.73 28.38
N PHE A 423 13.98 13.86 27.06
CA PHE A 423 15.02 14.65 26.42
C PHE A 423 14.92 16.14 26.80
N ARG A 424 13.70 16.71 26.73
CA ARG A 424 13.46 18.11 27.13
C ARG A 424 13.79 18.34 28.61
N ALA A 425 13.37 17.43 29.49
CA ALA A 425 13.66 17.51 30.93
C ALA A 425 15.17 17.42 31.19
N ARG A 426 15.89 16.50 30.53
CA ARG A 426 17.35 16.38 30.67
C ARG A 426 18.06 17.63 30.18
N ARG A 427 17.63 18.20 29.04
CA ARG A 427 18.18 19.44 28.49
C ARG A 427 18.04 20.60 29.47
N GLN A 428 16.89 20.72 30.13
CA GLN A 428 16.67 21.75 31.16
C GLN A 428 17.58 21.55 32.37
N ALA A 429 17.78 20.31 32.82
CA ALA A 429 18.67 20.00 33.94
C ALA A 429 20.16 20.26 33.64
N LEU A 430 20.56 20.14 32.37
CA LEU A 430 21.93 20.42 31.90
C LEU A 430 22.14 21.89 31.51
N ALA A 431 21.09 22.71 31.48
CA ALA A 431 21.21 24.12 31.17
C ALA A 431 22.03 24.83 32.27
N PRO A 432 22.92 25.77 31.92
CA PRO A 432 23.62 26.56 32.92
C PRO A 432 22.61 27.33 33.78
N PRO A 433 22.87 27.53 35.09
CA PRO A 433 21.99 28.32 35.93
C PRO A 433 21.84 29.72 35.34
N SER A 434 20.59 30.18 35.20
CA SER A 434 20.28 31.51 34.68
C SER A 434 21.11 32.56 35.41
N ALA A 435 21.88 33.37 34.69
CA ALA A 435 22.63 34.47 35.29
C ALA A 435 21.63 35.45 35.93
N SER A 436 21.63 35.49 37.27
CA SER A 436 20.82 36.39 38.10
C SER A 436 21.39 37.80 38.14
#